data_AF-A0A923MK94-F1
#
_entry.id   AF-A0A923MK94-F1
#
_cell.length_a   1.000
_cell.length_b   1.000
_cell.length_c   1.000
_cell.angle_alpha   90.00
_cell.angle_beta   90.00
_cell.angle_gamma   90.00
#
_symmetry.space_group_name_H-M   'P 1'
#
loop_
_entity.id
_entity.type
_entity.pdbx_description
1 polymer ?
#
loop_
_entity_poly.entity_id
_entity_poly.type
_entity_poly.pdbx_seq_one_letter_code
_entity_poly.pdbx_strand_id
1 'polypeptide(L)'
;MARPKGPEQRVPVKMRVNIGLMDRLRQLAAENRYSVPKMLTVIMEETLEDLPADYELHEMAEIYTLTKNHAVNLSSNRMNVYLLPGTQEAMLELAHRLNASIGAVRTSFLLDYLDLRGLL
;
A
#
# COMPACT_ATOMS: atom_id res chain seq x y z
N MET A 1 -26.06 -9.69 23.51
CA MET A 1 -24.84 -9.29 22.78
C MET A 1 -24.99 -9.79 21.35
N ALA A 2 -25.07 -8.88 20.37
CA ALA A 2 -25.33 -9.25 18.99
C ALA A 2 -24.04 -9.73 18.31
N ARG A 3 -24.11 -10.92 17.72
CA ARG A 3 -23.08 -11.55 16.87
C ARG A 3 -22.72 -10.61 15.69
N PRO A 4 -21.44 -10.47 15.27
CA PRO A 4 -21.09 -9.62 14.14
C PRO A 4 -21.79 -10.07 12.86
N LYS A 5 -22.36 -9.11 12.13
CA LYS A 5 -23.13 -9.32 10.89
C LYS A 5 -22.18 -9.47 9.70
N GLY A 6 -22.00 -10.69 9.18
CA GLY A 6 -21.46 -10.96 7.83
C GLY A 6 -20.00 -10.53 7.56
N PRO A 7 -19.44 -10.85 6.38
CA PRO A 7 -18.13 -10.33 5.98
C PRO A 7 -18.24 -8.82 5.84
N GLU A 8 -17.41 -8.06 6.57
CA GLU A 8 -17.38 -6.60 6.48
C GLU A 8 -17.29 -6.16 5.02
N GLN A 9 -18.20 -5.28 4.59
CA GLN A 9 -18.24 -4.81 3.21
C GLN A 9 -17.00 -3.95 2.95
N ARG A 10 -16.00 -4.55 2.30
CA ARG A 10 -14.74 -3.89 1.93
C ARG A 10 -15.00 -2.72 0.98
N VAL A 11 -14.29 -1.62 1.18
CA VAL A 11 -14.43 -0.39 0.40
C VAL A 11 -13.39 -0.33 -0.72
N PRO A 12 -13.78 0.05 -1.96
CA PRO A 12 -12.84 0.19 -3.05
C PRO A 12 -12.00 1.45 -2.88
N VAL A 13 -10.69 1.32 -2.99
CA VAL A 13 -9.72 2.41 -2.96
C VAL A 13 -8.88 2.43 -4.24
N LYS A 14 -8.57 3.64 -4.71
CA LYS A 14 -7.71 3.82 -5.89
C LYS A 14 -6.24 3.72 -5.49
N MET A 15 -5.55 2.74 -6.06
CA MET A 15 -4.10 2.57 -5.92
C MET A 15 -3.39 2.99 -7.21
N ARG A 16 -2.17 3.51 -7.05
CA ARG A 16 -1.21 3.73 -8.13
C ARG A 16 0.05 3.00 -7.74
N VAL A 17 0.51 2.08 -8.59
CA VAL A 17 1.75 1.34 -8.37
C VAL A 17 2.66 1.56 -9.57
N ASN A 18 3.92 1.91 -9.30
CA ASN A 18 4.95 2.07 -10.33
C ASN A 18 5.16 0.72 -11.05
N ILE A 19 5.38 0.73 -12.37
CA ILE A 19 5.62 -0.51 -13.13
C ILE A 19 6.82 -1.31 -12.61
N GLY A 20 7.91 -0.66 -12.18
CA GLY A 20 9.06 -1.36 -11.60
C GLY A 20 8.72 -2.13 -10.32
N LEU A 21 7.75 -1.64 -9.55
CA LEU A 21 7.21 -2.34 -8.38
C LEU A 21 6.16 -3.39 -8.76
N MET A 22 5.48 -3.21 -9.89
CA MET A 22 4.42 -4.11 -10.33
C MET A 22 4.91 -5.51 -10.68
N ASP A 23 6.11 -5.67 -11.23
CA ASP A 23 6.65 -6.99 -11.54
C ASP A 23 7.00 -7.76 -10.27
N ARG A 24 7.64 -7.09 -9.30
CA ARG A 24 7.89 -7.64 -7.95
C ARG A 24 6.58 -8.02 -7.25
N LEU A 25 5.59 -7.15 -7.31
CA LEU A 25 4.27 -7.38 -6.74
C LEU A 25 3.51 -8.53 -7.45
N ARG A 26 3.69 -8.69 -8.77
CA ARG A 26 3.11 -9.82 -9.53
C ARG A 26 3.76 -11.13 -9.14
N GLN A 27 5.09 -11.16 -9.01
CA GLN A 27 5.81 -12.33 -8.54
C GLN A 27 5.32 -12.73 -7.14
N LEU A 28 5.30 -11.77 -6.21
CA LEU A 28 4.84 -11.98 -4.85
C LEU A 28 3.37 -12.46 -4.79
N ALA A 29 2.51 -11.86 -5.61
CA ALA A 29 1.11 -12.30 -5.72
C ALA A 29 1.01 -13.74 -6.25
N ALA A 30 1.82 -14.12 -7.25
CA ALA A 30 1.84 -15.47 -7.80
C ALA A 30 2.32 -16.50 -6.75
N GLU A 31 3.41 -16.20 -6.03
CA GLU A 31 3.95 -17.03 -4.95
C GLU A 31 2.90 -17.29 -3.85
N ASN A 32 2.11 -16.27 -3.52
CA ASN A 32 1.04 -16.34 -2.52
C ASN A 32 -0.32 -16.81 -3.07
N ARG A 33 -0.40 -17.15 -4.37
CA ARG A 33 -1.65 -17.52 -5.07
C ARG A 33 -2.75 -16.46 -4.92
N TYR A 34 -2.36 -15.19 -4.94
CA TYR A 34 -3.24 -14.04 -4.91
C TYR A 34 -3.29 -13.31 -6.25
N SER A 35 -4.36 -12.55 -6.47
CA SER A 35 -4.35 -11.49 -7.47
C SER A 35 -3.53 -10.30 -6.93
N VAL A 36 -2.97 -9.48 -7.82
CA VAL A 36 -2.25 -8.27 -7.40
C VAL A 36 -3.09 -7.35 -6.50
N PRO A 37 -4.38 -7.06 -6.81
CA PRO A 37 -5.21 -6.28 -5.90
C PRO A 37 -5.39 -6.93 -4.52
N LYS A 38 -5.51 -8.26 -4.46
CA LYS A 38 -5.60 -8.98 -3.19
C LYS A 38 -4.28 -8.92 -2.42
N MET A 39 -3.14 -9.02 -3.10
CA MET A 39 -1.84 -8.87 -2.47
C MET A 39 -1.67 -7.47 -1.87
N LEU A 40 -2.07 -6.42 -2.60
CA LEU A 40 -2.06 -5.05 -2.06
C LEU A 40 -2.97 -4.90 -0.86
N THR A 41 -4.17 -5.49 -0.87
CA THR A 41 -5.04 -5.50 0.31
C THR A 41 -4.32 -6.11 1.51
N VAL A 42 -3.68 -7.26 1.34
CA VAL A 42 -2.94 -7.96 2.41
C VAL A 42 -1.82 -7.07 2.93
N ILE A 43 -1.00 -6.50 2.04
CA ILE A 43 0.09 -5.59 2.42
C ILE A 43 -0.43 -4.41 3.24
N MET A 44 -1.48 -3.74 2.75
CA MET A 44 -2.07 -2.59 3.44
C MET A 44 -2.58 -2.94 4.84
N GLU A 45 -3.19 -4.12 4.99
CA GLU A 45 -3.78 -4.56 6.25
C GLU A 45 -2.71 -5.04 7.24
N GLU A 46 -1.75 -5.85 6.79
CA GLU A 46 -0.64 -6.36 7.61
C GLU A 46 0.29 -5.22 8.07
N THR A 47 0.72 -4.34 7.18
CA THR A 47 1.61 -3.23 7.55
C THR A 47 0.94 -2.26 8.53
N LEU A 48 -0.38 -2.09 8.45
CA LEU A 48 -1.10 -1.25 9.40
C LEU A 48 -1.18 -1.90 10.79
N GLU A 49 -1.38 -3.21 10.84
CA GLU A 49 -1.47 -3.98 12.10
C GLU A 49 -0.14 -3.96 12.86
N ASP A 50 0.98 -4.07 12.13
CA ASP A 50 2.33 -4.09 12.69
C ASP A 50 2.97 -2.69 12.79
N LEU A 51 2.20 -1.62 12.59
CA LEU A 51 2.73 -0.26 12.48
C LEU A 51 3.28 0.26 13.83
N PRO A 52 4.55 0.70 13.90
CA PRO A 52 5.10 1.25 15.13
C PRO A 52 4.50 2.63 15.46
N ALA A 53 4.48 2.99 16.75
CA ALA A 53 3.87 4.25 17.21
C ALA A 53 4.60 5.49 16.66
N ASP A 54 5.92 5.39 16.52
CA ASP A 54 6.85 6.37 15.96
C ASP A 54 7.07 6.19 14.45
N TYR A 55 6.18 5.48 13.76
CA TYR A 55 6.27 5.26 12.33
C TYR A 55 6.49 6.56 11.54
N GLU A 56 7.53 6.54 10.71
CA GLU A 56 7.83 7.52 9.68
C GLU A 56 7.62 6.90 8.30
N LEU A 57 7.37 7.73 7.29
CA LEU A 57 7.28 7.22 5.92
C LEU A 57 8.64 6.65 5.48
N HIS A 58 8.61 5.52 4.80
CA HIS A 58 9.75 4.90 4.12
C HIS A 58 10.54 5.97 3.38
N GLU A 59 11.83 6.04 3.64
CA GLU A 59 12.71 7.02 3.03
C GLU A 59 12.75 6.75 1.52
N MET A 60 12.30 7.73 0.72
CA MET A 60 12.36 7.62 -0.74
C MET A 60 13.80 7.88 -1.20
N ALA A 61 14.74 7.00 -0.82
CA ALA A 61 16.09 6.99 -1.36
C ALA A 61 16.02 6.96 -2.90
N GLU A 62 17.02 7.55 -3.58
CA GLU A 62 17.06 7.92 -5.01
C GLU A 62 16.56 6.87 -6.03
N ILE A 63 16.36 5.62 -5.62
CA ILE A 63 15.73 4.53 -6.37
C ILE A 63 14.24 4.83 -6.69
N TYR A 64 13.50 5.54 -5.84
CA TYR A 64 12.09 5.93 -6.06
C TYR A 64 11.91 7.42 -6.39
N THR A 65 12.88 8.24 -6.01
CA THR A 65 12.99 9.65 -6.37
C THR A 65 13.80 9.83 -7.65
N LEU A 66 13.45 9.10 -8.72
CA LEU A 66 13.71 9.55 -10.10
C LEU A 66 12.77 10.72 -10.46
N THR A 67 13.02 11.80 -9.73
CA THR A 67 12.88 13.22 -10.05
C THR A 67 11.49 13.80 -10.27
N LYS A 68 11.24 14.90 -9.54
CA LYS A 68 10.30 15.98 -9.87
C LYS A 68 10.44 16.53 -11.32
N ASN A 69 11.33 15.98 -12.16
CA ASN A 69 11.48 16.29 -13.59
C ASN A 69 11.44 15.07 -14.54
N HIS A 70 11.16 13.84 -14.06
CA HIS A 70 10.79 12.67 -14.89
C HIS A 70 9.47 12.01 -14.45
N ALA A 71 8.75 12.63 -13.52
CA ALA A 71 7.44 12.21 -13.01
C ALA A 71 6.27 12.27 -14.02
N VAL A 72 6.53 12.38 -15.33
CA VAL A 72 5.48 12.46 -16.36
C VAL A 72 5.32 11.16 -17.18
N ASN A 73 6.32 10.27 -17.23
CA ASN A 73 6.24 9.08 -18.11
C ASN A 73 6.68 7.73 -17.54
N LEU A 74 6.79 7.58 -16.21
CA LEU A 74 6.75 6.24 -15.61
C LEU A 74 5.29 5.84 -15.46
N SER A 75 4.76 5.17 -16.48
CA SER A 75 3.43 4.57 -16.48
C SER A 75 3.18 3.85 -15.15
N SER A 76 2.08 4.21 -14.50
CA SER A 76 1.66 3.63 -13.23
C SER A 76 0.39 2.83 -13.46
N ASN A 77 0.32 1.64 -12.89
CA ASN A 77 -0.90 0.85 -12.95
C ASN A 77 -1.90 1.39 -11.94
N ARG A 78 -3.05 1.88 -12.44
CA ARG A 78 -4.20 2.27 -11.62
C ARG A 78 -5.09 1.06 -11.42
N MET A 79 -5.40 0.73 -10.17
CA MET A 79 -6.31 -0.36 -9.87
C MET A 79 -7.16 -0.06 -8.64
N ASN A 80 -8.30 -0.78 -8.54
CA ASN A 80 -9.10 -0.80 -7.33
C ASN A 80 -8.54 -1.87 -6.40
N VAL A 81 -8.32 -1.50 -5.15
CA VAL A 81 -8.01 -2.40 -4.04
C VAL A 81 -9.15 -2.33 -3.03
N TYR A 82 -9.46 -3.43 -2.35
CA TYR A 82 -10.62 -3.51 -1.47
C TYR A 82 -10.15 -3.70 -0.03
N LEU A 83 -10.24 -2.65 0.77
CA LEU A 83 -9.76 -2.64 2.15
C LEU A 83 -10.93 -2.76 3.13
N LEU A 84 -10.66 -3.24 4.34
CA LEU A 84 -11.61 -3.06 5.44
C LEU A 84 -11.88 -1.56 5.65
N PRO A 85 -13.12 -1.15 6.00
CA PRO A 85 -13.42 0.25 6.28
C PRO A 85 -12.47 0.88 7.31
N GLY A 86 -12.20 0.18 8.42
CA GLY A 86 -11.29 0.67 9.47
C GLY A 86 -9.84 0.84 8.99
N THR A 87 -9.37 -0.01 8.06
CA THR A 87 -8.02 0.13 7.47
C THR A 87 -7.91 1.42 6.68
N GLN A 88 -8.92 1.73 5.86
CA GLN A 88 -8.91 2.95 5.05
C GLN A 88 -8.98 4.22 5.91
N GLU A 89 -9.76 4.19 6.98
CA GLU A 89 -9.89 5.30 7.95
C GLU A 89 -8.57 5.52 8.70
N ALA A 90 -7.98 4.47 9.26
CA ALA A 90 -6.70 4.55 9.97
C ALA A 90 -5.55 5.06 9.09
N MET A 91 -5.51 4.65 7.81
CA MET A 91 -4.52 5.20 6.86
C MET A 91 -4.73 6.68 6.56
N LEU A 92 -5.99 7.16 6.54
CA LEU A 92 -6.29 8.58 6.35
C LEU A 92 -5.89 9.39 7.60
N GLU A 93 -6.15 8.88 8.79
CA GLU A 93 -5.70 9.47 10.05
C GLU A 93 -4.17 9.52 10.12
N LEU A 94 -3.49 8.45 9.71
CA LEU A 94 -2.04 8.41 9.61
C LEU A 94 -1.51 9.46 8.63
N ALA A 95 -2.11 9.55 7.44
CA ALA A 95 -1.74 10.56 6.46
C ALA A 95 -1.89 11.98 7.03
N HIS A 96 -2.96 12.24 7.79
CA HIS A 96 -3.17 13.51 8.46
C HIS A 96 -2.11 13.78 9.53
N ARG A 97 -1.83 12.81 10.41
CA ARG A 97 -0.82 12.90 11.47
C ARG A 97 0.58 13.19 10.93
N LEU A 98 0.94 12.56 9.81
CA LEU A 98 2.24 12.72 9.15
C LEU A 98 2.29 13.92 8.20
N ASN A 99 1.20 14.69 8.05
CA ASN A 99 1.07 15.78 7.08
C ASN A 99 1.47 15.34 5.65
N ALA A 100 1.01 14.16 5.24
CA ALA A 100 1.37 13.52 3.97
C ALA A 100 0.12 13.17 3.15
N SER A 101 0.32 12.90 1.86
CA SER A 101 -0.78 12.40 1.03
C SER A 101 -1.09 10.93 1.32
N ILE A 102 -2.37 10.52 1.22
CA ILE A 102 -2.76 9.11 1.33
C ILE A 102 -2.04 8.20 0.32
N GLY A 103 -1.69 8.75 -0.85
CA GLY A 103 -0.89 8.03 -1.86
C GLY A 103 0.54 7.75 -1.39
N ALA A 104 1.15 8.68 -0.66
CA ALA A 104 2.47 8.51 -0.08
C ALA A 104 2.45 7.44 1.01
N VAL A 105 1.46 7.46 1.91
CA VAL A 105 1.29 6.42 2.96
C VAL A 105 1.16 5.03 2.34
N ARG A 106 0.27 4.85 1.37
CA ARG A 106 0.07 3.56 0.69
C ARG A 106 1.29 3.09 -0.08
N THR A 107 2.04 4.02 -0.68
CA THR A 107 3.29 3.69 -1.37
C THR A 107 4.36 3.26 -0.38
N SER A 108 4.47 3.99 0.74
CA SER A 108 5.36 3.63 1.84
C SER A 108 5.09 2.21 2.33
N PHE A 109 3.83 1.88 2.65
CA PHE A 109 3.46 0.56 3.14
C PHE A 109 3.85 -0.56 2.16
N LEU A 110 3.68 -0.32 0.86
CA LEU A 110 4.15 -1.26 -0.16
C LEU A 110 5.68 -1.42 -0.13
N LEU A 111 6.41 -0.32 0.01
CA LEU A 111 7.86 -0.34 0.03
C LEU A 111 8.40 -1.00 1.29
N ASP A 112 7.89 -0.62 2.46
CA ASP A 112 8.21 -1.25 3.74
C ASP A 112 8.02 -2.77 3.68
N TYR A 113 6.88 -3.22 3.12
CA TYR A 113 6.59 -4.64 2.96
C TYR A 113 7.57 -5.37 2.05
N LEU A 114 7.96 -4.74 0.94
CA LEU A 114 8.92 -5.32 0.01
C LEU A 114 10.34 -5.31 0.59
N ASP A 115 10.72 -4.26 1.33
CA ASP A 115 12.04 -4.11 1.94
C ASP A 115 12.26 -5.16 3.03
N LEU A 116 11.25 -5.34 3.90
CA LEU A 116 11.23 -6.40 4.92
C LEU A 116 11.39 -7.81 4.32
N ARG A 117 11.08 -7.98 3.03
CA ARG A 117 11.23 -9.25 2.30
C ARG A 117 12.47 -9.30 1.40
N GLY A 118 13.32 -8.27 1.42
CA GLY A 118 14.51 -8.18 0.57
C GLY A 118 14.20 -8.06 -0.92
N LEU A 119 13.05 -7.46 -1.27
CA LEU A 119 12.56 -7.31 -2.64
C LEU A 119 12.75 -5.90 -3.20
N LEU A 120 13.48 -5.01 -2.50
CA LEU A 120 13.78 -3.65 -2.96
C LEU A 120 15.11 -3.52 -3.70
#